data_AF-A0A527HDV8-F1
#
_entry.id   AF-A0A527HDV8-F1
#
_cell.length_a   1.000
_cell.length_b   1.000
_cell.length_c   1.000
_cell.angle_alpha   90.00
_cell.angle_beta   90.00
_cell.angle_gamma   90.00
#
_symmetry.space_group_name_H-M   'P 1'
#
loop_
_entity.id
_entity.type
_entity.pdbx_description
1 polymer ?
#
loop_
_entity_poly.entity_id
_entity_poly.type
_entity_poly.pdbx_seq_one_letter_code
_entity_poly.pdbx_strand_id
1 'polypeptide(L)'
;MTVDDPFKHPSLGSGVFYKDPRAALDWLEAAFGFERSMVVSDAEGKLVHAEMRFGDSYIIVDSEWSDYVASPASVSGRNTQSIYVRLKGGLDAHCEQARATDA
;
A
#
# COMPACT_ATOMS: atom_id res chain seq x y z
N MET A 1 -4.09 15.79 -25.75
CA MET A 1 -4.99 16.33 -24.71
C MET A 1 -4.73 15.51 -23.47
N THR A 2 -4.20 16.10 -22.41
CA THR A 2 -4.14 15.43 -21.11
C THR A 2 -5.58 15.26 -20.65
N VAL A 3 -6.05 14.01 -20.59
CA VAL A 3 -7.32 13.70 -19.92
C VAL A 3 -7.16 14.19 -18.48
N ASP A 4 -8.06 15.07 -18.06
CA ASP A 4 -8.08 15.53 -16.68
C ASP A 4 -8.41 14.31 -15.81
N ASP A 5 -7.43 13.86 -15.03
CA ASP A 5 -7.57 12.67 -14.21
C ASP A 5 -8.33 13.05 -12.93
N PRO A 6 -9.60 12.63 -12.78
CA PRO A 6 -10.41 13.03 -11.63
C PRO A 6 -9.83 12.52 -10.31
N PHE A 7 -8.96 11.52 -10.35
CA PHE A 7 -8.30 10.94 -9.18
C PHE A 7 -6.94 11.58 -8.86
N LYS A 8 -6.46 12.49 -9.71
CA LYS A 8 -5.17 13.17 -9.59
C LYS A 8 -4.04 12.17 -9.29
N HIS A 9 -3.92 11.12 -10.11
CA HIS A 9 -2.87 10.14 -9.91
C HIS A 9 -1.51 10.83 -10.06
N PRO A 10 -0.58 10.58 -9.12
CA PRO A 10 0.80 10.99 -9.29
C PRO A 10 1.37 10.36 -10.56
N SER A 11 2.39 10.98 -11.16
CA SER A 11 3.07 10.44 -12.34
C SER A 11 3.79 9.10 -12.09
N LEU A 12 3.93 8.69 -10.83
CA LEU A 12 4.59 7.46 -10.39
C LEU A 12 3.87 6.89 -9.17
N GLY A 13 3.61 5.57 -9.19
CA GLY A 13 3.13 4.80 -8.05
C GLY A 13 4.07 3.64 -7.72
N SER A 14 4.15 3.30 -6.44
CA SER A 14 4.94 2.16 -5.96
C SER A 14 4.05 0.96 -5.72
N GLY A 15 4.40 -0.20 -6.28
CA GLY A 15 3.70 -1.46 -6.01
C GLY A 15 4.34 -2.25 -4.88
N VAL A 16 3.60 -2.45 -3.79
CA VAL A 16 3.96 -3.29 -2.66
C VAL A 16 3.11 -4.55 -2.63
N PHE A 17 3.73 -5.69 -2.35
CA PHE A 17 3.09 -6.98 -2.52
C PHE A 17 3.08 -7.78 -1.21
N TYR A 18 1.94 -8.38 -0.91
CA TYR A 18 1.69 -9.07 0.34
C TYR A 18 1.13 -10.47 0.08
N LYS A 19 1.44 -11.42 0.97
CA LYS A 19 0.78 -12.73 0.97
C LYS A 19 -0.72 -12.62 1.22
N ASP A 20 -1.10 -11.75 2.15
CA ASP A 20 -2.49 -11.39 2.43
C ASP A 20 -2.66 -9.88 2.22
N PRO A 21 -3.01 -9.44 0.99
CA PRO A 21 -3.14 -8.03 0.72
C PRO A 21 -4.35 -7.40 1.41
N ARG A 22 -5.41 -8.15 1.76
CA ARG A 22 -6.56 -7.56 2.46
C ARG A 22 -6.21 -7.21 3.91
N ALA A 23 -5.54 -8.11 4.61
CA ALA A 23 -4.99 -7.80 5.93
C ALA A 23 -3.99 -6.63 5.86
N ALA A 24 -3.18 -6.57 4.80
CA ALA A 24 -2.25 -5.46 4.59
C ALA A 24 -2.97 -4.11 4.38
N LEU A 25 -4.06 -4.07 3.63
CA LEU A 25 -4.87 -2.85 3.47
C LEU A 25 -5.36 -2.36 4.84
N ASP A 26 -5.97 -3.23 5.63
CA ASP A 26 -6.50 -2.89 6.96
C ASP A 26 -5.39 -2.36 7.89
N TRP A 27 -4.23 -3.01 7.87
CA TRP A 27 -3.08 -2.60 8.68
C TRP A 27 -2.48 -1.27 8.21
N LEU A 28 -2.33 -1.04 6.90
CA LEU A 28 -1.79 0.22 6.36
C LEU A 28 -2.68 1.42 6.69
N GLU A 29 -4.00 1.23 6.71
CA GLU A 29 -4.93 2.27 7.20
C GLU A 29 -4.74 2.53 8.68
N ALA A 30 -4.74 1.48 9.52
CA ALA A 30 -4.66 1.63 10.96
C ALA A 30 -3.31 2.17 11.45
N ALA A 31 -2.22 1.68 10.87
CA ALA A 31 -0.85 1.95 11.30
C ALA A 31 -0.32 3.29 10.79
N PHE A 32 -0.58 3.58 9.51
CA PHE A 32 0.00 4.72 8.81
C PHE A 32 -1.03 5.71 8.28
N GLY A 33 -2.33 5.48 8.50
CA GLY A 33 -3.37 6.40 8.08
C GLY A 33 -3.50 6.52 6.56
N PHE A 34 -3.13 5.48 5.82
CA PHE A 34 -3.49 5.42 4.40
C PHE A 34 -5.02 5.33 4.25
N GLU A 35 -5.52 5.73 3.09
CA GLU A 35 -6.93 5.62 2.72
C GLU A 35 -7.03 4.79 1.43
N ARG A 36 -7.91 3.78 1.39
CA ARG A 36 -8.19 3.05 0.14
C ARG A 36 -8.80 3.99 -0.90
N SER A 37 -8.16 4.14 -2.07
CA SER A 37 -8.69 4.91 -3.19
C SER A 37 -9.37 4.04 -4.25
N MET A 38 -8.91 2.81 -4.42
CA MET A 38 -9.52 1.83 -5.31
C MET A 38 -9.37 0.43 -4.71
N VAL A 39 -10.43 -0.37 -4.81
CA VAL A 39 -10.41 -1.78 -4.41
C VAL A 39 -11.21 -2.56 -5.44
N VAL A 40 -10.53 -3.43 -6.18
CA VAL A 40 -11.11 -4.29 -7.21
C VAL A 40 -11.00 -5.73 -6.75
N SER A 41 -12.12 -6.45 -6.78
CA SER A 41 -12.18 -7.88 -6.47
C SER A 41 -12.80 -8.64 -7.63
N ASP A 42 -12.45 -9.92 -7.77
CA ASP A 42 -13.11 -10.84 -8.70
C ASP A 42 -14.48 -11.30 -8.18
N ALA A 43 -15.14 -12.19 -8.93
CA ALA A 43 -16.47 -12.69 -8.60
C ALA A 43 -16.49 -13.53 -7.31
N GLU A 44 -15.36 -14.14 -6.97
CA GLU A 44 -15.12 -14.93 -5.77
C GLU A 44 -14.70 -14.06 -4.57
N GLY A 45 -14.54 -12.75 -4.77
CA GLY A 45 -14.18 -11.80 -3.73
C GLY A 45 -12.69 -11.76 -3.40
N LYS A 46 -11.83 -12.39 -4.21
CA LYS A 46 -10.37 -12.25 -4.07
C LYS A 46 -9.96 -10.88 -4.58
N LEU A 47 -9.01 -10.26 -3.88
CA LEU A 47 -8.45 -8.99 -4.32
C LEU A 47 -7.69 -9.17 -5.64
N VAL A 48 -8.05 -8.38 -6.65
CA VAL A 48 -7.38 -8.33 -7.95
C VAL A 48 -6.44 -7.13 -8.02
N HIS A 49 -6.90 -5.98 -7.54
CA HIS A 49 -6.12 -4.76 -7.50
C HIS A 49 -6.56 -3.86 -6.34
N ALA A 50 -5.64 -3.27 -5.59
CA ALA A 50 -5.96 -2.17 -4.69
C ALA A 50 -4.95 -1.04 -4.73
N GLU A 51 -5.46 0.13 -4.40
CA GLU A 51 -4.74 1.38 -4.36
C GLU A 51 -5.00 2.07 -3.02
N MET A 52 -3.95 2.64 -2.44
CA MET A 52 -4.05 3.43 -1.22
C MET A 52 -3.33 4.76 -1.37
N ARG A 53 -3.86 5.78 -0.68
CA ARG A 53 -3.33 7.14 -0.68
C ARG A 53 -2.92 7.58 0.70
N PHE A 54 -1.88 8.40 0.75
CA PHE A 54 -1.49 9.13 1.94
C PHE A 54 -1.04 10.54 1.55
N GLY A 55 -1.90 11.53 1.82
CA GLY A 55 -1.76 12.88 1.28
C GLY A 55 -1.70 12.84 -0.26
N ASP A 56 -0.61 13.36 -0.82
CA ASP A 56 -0.39 13.39 -2.27
C ASP A 56 0.32 12.12 -2.80
N SER A 57 0.62 11.15 -1.92
CA SER A 57 1.26 9.89 -2.27
C SER A 57 0.25 8.82 -2.65
N TYR A 58 0.70 7.84 -3.43
CA TYR A 58 -0.09 6.70 -3.88
C TYR A 58 0.76 5.43 -3.91
N ILE A 59 0.19 4.31 -3.45
CA ILE A 59 0.76 2.97 -3.54
C ILE A 59 -0.28 1.98 -4.09
N ILE A 60 0.22 0.93 -4.73
CA ILE A 60 -0.56 -0.24 -5.13
C ILE A 60 -0.28 -1.34 -4.11
N VAL A 61 -1.33 -2.05 -3.68
CA VAL A 61 -1.25 -3.12 -2.67
C VAL A 61 -1.93 -4.37 -3.21
N ASP A 62 -1.13 -5.33 -3.68
CA ASP A 62 -1.63 -6.53 -4.36
C ASP A 62 -1.00 -7.83 -3.83
N SER A 63 -1.57 -8.97 -4.26
CA SER A 63 -0.97 -10.29 -4.06
C SER A 63 0.25 -10.50 -4.97
N GLU A 64 1.07 -11.50 -4.61
CA GLU A 64 2.06 -12.09 -5.50
C GLU A 64 1.34 -12.70 -6.72
N TRP A 65 1.73 -12.30 -7.94
CA TRP A 65 1.10 -12.74 -9.20
C TRP A 65 2.08 -13.34 -10.22
N SER A 66 3.37 -13.33 -9.91
CA SER A 66 4.45 -13.87 -10.74
C SER A 66 5.65 -14.22 -9.88
N ASP A 67 6.54 -15.10 -10.36
CA ASP A 67 7.73 -15.57 -9.63
C ASP A 67 8.74 -14.46 -9.28
N TYR A 68 8.68 -13.32 -9.98
CA TYR A 68 9.53 -12.15 -9.71
C TYR A 68 8.84 -11.07 -8.86
N VAL A 69 7.61 -11.31 -8.42
CA VAL A 69 6.83 -10.40 -7.56
C VAL A 69 6.61 -11.08 -6.23
N ALA A 70 7.29 -10.57 -5.19
CA ALA A 70 7.33 -11.23 -3.91
C ALA A 70 6.98 -10.30 -2.75
N SER A 71 6.26 -10.85 -1.78
CA SER A 71 6.16 -10.32 -0.43
C SER A 71 7.47 -10.56 0.32
N PRO A 72 7.90 -9.64 1.20
CA PRO A 72 9.01 -9.91 2.12
C PRO A 72 8.85 -11.23 2.88
N ALA A 73 7.62 -11.63 3.22
CA ALA A 73 7.32 -12.89 3.90
C ALA A 73 7.60 -14.15 3.05
N SER A 74 7.67 -14.02 1.72
CA SER A 74 8.03 -15.11 0.80
C SER A 74 9.54 -15.20 0.54
N VAL A 75 10.30 -14.13 0.83
CA VAL A 75 11.74 -14.05 0.57
C VAL A 75 12.57 -13.93 1.84
N SER A 76 12.11 -14.56 2.93
CA SER A 76 12.79 -14.61 4.23
C SER A 76 13.04 -13.23 4.85
N GLY A 77 12.06 -12.32 4.72
CA GLY A 77 12.13 -10.98 5.28
C GLY A 77 13.06 -10.01 4.54
N ARG A 78 13.58 -10.39 3.36
CA ARG A 78 14.39 -9.47 2.54
C ARG A 78 13.57 -8.28 2.08
N ASN A 79 14.22 -7.13 1.99
CA ASN A 79 13.63 -5.94 1.38
C ASN A 79 13.35 -6.20 -0.10
N THR A 80 12.08 -6.09 -0.51
CA THR A 80 11.65 -6.22 -1.90
C THR A 80 11.47 -4.86 -2.57
N GLN A 81 11.29 -3.81 -1.77
CA GLN A 81 11.18 -2.43 -2.22
C GLN A 81 11.54 -1.44 -1.10
N SER A 82 12.16 -0.32 -1.47
CA SER A 82 12.41 0.81 -0.58
C SER A 82 11.52 1.98 -0.98
N ILE A 83 10.68 2.44 -0.06
CA ILE A 83 9.73 3.54 -0.27
C ILE A 83 10.01 4.61 0.78
N TYR A 84 9.93 5.88 0.37
CA TYR A 84 10.10 7.02 1.24
C TYR A 84 8.84 7.87 1.21
N VAL A 85 8.21 8.07 2.36
CA VAL A 85 7.06 8.95 2.54
C VAL A 85 7.50 10.13 3.39
N ARG A 86 7.24 11.35 2.92
CA ARG A 86 7.57 12.57 3.65
C ARG A 86 6.36 13.06 4.43
N LEU A 87 6.50 13.13 5.76
CA LEU A 87 5.52 13.75 6.63
C LEU A 87 5.76 15.27 6.74
N LYS A 88 4.69 16.03 6.92
CA LYS A 88 4.77 17.48 7.22
C LYS A 88 5.27 17.73 8.65
N GLY A 89 5.06 16.78 9.56
CA GLY A 89 5.47 16.82 10.97
C GLY A 89 4.97 15.57 11.71
N GLY A 90 5.21 15.49 13.02
CA GLY A 90 4.66 14.43 13.89
C GLY A 90 5.25 13.04 13.67
N LEU A 91 6.53 12.93 13.27
CA LEU A 91 7.18 11.66 12.95
C LEU A 91 7.13 10.67 14.13
N ASP A 92 7.41 11.14 15.35
CA ASP A 92 7.46 10.27 16.53
C ASP A 92 6.07 9.70 16.84
N ALA A 93 5.04 10.54 16.87
CA ALA A 93 3.65 10.10 17.09
C ALA A 93 3.16 9.13 16.01
N HIS A 94 3.54 9.36 14.74
CA HIS A 94 3.21 8.45 13.65
C HIS A 94 3.93 7.09 13.81
N CYS A 95 5.17 7.10 14.29
CA CYS A 95 5.92 5.88 14.59
C CYS A 95 5.33 5.12 15.79
N GLU A 96 4.91 5.83 16.84
CA GLU A 96 4.23 5.23 18.00
C GLU A 96 2.90 4.58 17.60
N GLN A 97 2.10 5.26 16.78
CA GLN A 97 0.85 4.70 16.23
C GLN A 97 1.11 3.39 15.48
N ALA A 98 2.05 3.40 14.53
CA ALA A 98 2.36 2.22 13.73
C ALA A 98 2.82 1.02 14.58
N ARG A 99 3.61 1.28 15.63
CA ARG A 99 4.04 0.23 16.58
C ARG A 99 2.91 -0.29 17.44
N ALA A 100 1.91 0.52 17.76
CA ALA A 100 0.76 0.11 18.57
C ALA A 100 -0.22 -0.79 17.79
N THR A 101 -0.22 -0.68 16.47
CA THR A 101 -1.04 -1.48 15.55
C THR A 101 -0.36 -2.77 15.06
N ASP A 102 0.93 -2.94 15.35
CA ASP A 102 1.61 -4.22 15.19
C ASP A 102 1.18 -5.17 16.33
N ALA A 103 0.29 -6.11 15.99
CA ALA A 103 -0.10 -7.24 16.82
C ALA A 103 0.32 -8.55 16.15
#